data_AF-A0A2T4YDH4-F1
#
_entry.id   AF-A0A2T4YDH4-F1
#
_cell.length_a   1.000
_cell.length_b   1.000
_cell.length_c   1.000
_cell.angle_alpha   90.00
_cell.angle_beta   90.00
_cell.angle_gamma   90.00
#
_symmetry.space_group_name_H-M   'P 1'
#
loop_
_entity.id
_entity.type
_entity.pdbx_description
1 polymer ?
#
loop_
_entity_poly.entity_id
_entity_poly.type
_entity_poly.pdbx_seq_one_letter_code
_entity_poly.pdbx_strand_id
1 'polypeptide(L)' 'MTIETSDEYEAAIERLKALGDNPAEGPEQDEFFEISAAMVEYETSGAAMKGARR' A
#
# COMPACT_ATOMS: atom_id res chain seq x y z
N MET A 1 8.12 -2.67 -4.56
CA MET A 1 7.85 -1.37 -3.89
C MET A 1 8.10 -1.52 -2.39
N THR A 2 8.43 -0.44 -1.68
CA THR A 2 8.53 -0.41 -0.20
C THR A 2 7.88 0.88 0.31
N ILE A 3 7.14 0.80 1.43
CA ILE A 3 6.46 1.94 2.07
C ILE A 3 7.13 2.17 3.44
N GLU A 4 7.68 3.36 3.67
CA GLU A 4 8.40 3.70 4.91
C GLU A 4 7.71 4.81 5.70
N THR A 5 6.80 5.56 5.07
CA THR A 5 6.15 6.74 5.64
C THR A 5 4.62 6.70 5.51
N SER A 6 3.95 7.52 6.33
CA SER A 6 2.50 7.68 6.27
C SER A 6 2.03 8.26 4.94
N ASP A 7 2.79 9.21 4.37
CA ASP A 7 2.44 9.86 3.10
C ASP A 7 2.51 8.87 1.93
N GLU A 8 3.51 7.98 1.91
CA GLU A 8 3.62 6.90 0.92
C GLU A 8 2.49 5.88 1.08
N TYR A 9 2.08 5.59 2.32
CA TYR A 9 0.95 4.72 2.60
C TYR A 9 -0.38 5.32 2.12
N GLU A 10 -0.59 6.63 2.32
CA GLU A 10 -1.77 7.34 1.77
C GLU A 10 -1.77 7.36 0.25
N ALA A 11 -0.61 7.59 -0.38
CA ALA A 11 -0.47 7.51 -1.84
C ALA A 11 -0.78 6.10 -2.37
N ALA A 12 -0.36 5.06 -1.64
CA ALA A 12 -0.68 3.67 -1.97
C ALA A 12 -2.20 3.40 -1.92
N ILE A 13 -2.92 3.94 -0.93
CA ILE A 13 -4.39 3.85 -0.85
C ILE A 13 -5.04 4.49 -2.07
N GLU A 14 -4.64 5.71 -2.45
CA GLU A 14 -5.20 6.37 -3.63
C GLU A 14 -4.91 5.59 -4.92
N ARG A 15 -3.75 4.93 -4.99
CA ARG A 15 -3.42 4.07 -6.14
C ARG A 15 -4.29 2.81 -6.18
N LEU A 16 -4.54 2.15 -5.05
CA LEU A 16 -5.46 1.01 -5.00
C LEU A 16 -6.88 1.41 -5.43
N LYS A 17 -7.37 2.58 -4.99
CA LYS A 17 -8.68 3.10 -5.44
C LYS A 17 -8.74 3.29 -6.95
N ALA A 18 -7.64 3.71 -7.58
CA ALA A 18 -7.57 3.88 -9.03
C ALA A 18 -7.53 2.54 -9.78
N LEU A 19 -6.97 1.49 -9.19
CA LEU A 19 -6.95 0.13 -9.74
C LEU A 19 -8.32 -0.57 -9.59
N GLY A 20 -9.13 -0.16 -8.61
CA GLY A 20 -10.45 -0.73 -8.32
C GLY A 20 -10.38 -1.98 -7.42
N ASP A 21 -11.55 -2.52 -7.08
CA ASP A 21 -11.68 -3.59 -6.07
C ASP A 21 -11.18 -4.97 -6.55
N ASN A 22 -11.12 -5.20 -7.86
CA ASN A 22 -10.70 -6.48 -8.45
C ASN A 22 -10.20 -6.25 -9.88
N PRO A 23 -8.95 -5.77 -10.06
CA PRO A 23 -8.39 -5.57 -11.39
C PRO A 23 -8.37 -6.89 -12.18
N ALA A 24 -8.61 -6.80 -13.49
CA ALA A 24 -8.56 -7.96 -14.36
C ALA A 24 -7.14 -8.55 -14.38
N GLU A 25 -7.02 -9.85 -14.69
CA GLU A 25 -5.71 -10.51 -14.85
C GLU A 25 -4.82 -9.71 -15.81
N GLY A 26 -3.60 -9.37 -15.37
CA GLY A 26 -2.67 -8.54 -16.11
C GLY A 26 -1.90 -7.54 -15.23
N PRO A 27 -1.25 -6.54 -15.83
CA PRO A 27 -0.36 -5.62 -15.11
C PRO A 27 -1.01 -4.87 -13.94
N GLU A 28 -2.31 -4.60 -14.03
CA GLU A 28 -3.09 -3.94 -12.96
C GLU A 28 -3.26 -4.85 -11.74
N GLN A 29 -3.36 -6.17 -11.95
CA GLN A 29 -3.40 -7.17 -10.87
C GLN A 29 -2.03 -7.33 -10.21
N ASP A 30 -0.96 -7.38 -10.99
CA ASP A 30 0.41 -7.44 -10.45
C ASP A 30 0.70 -6.20 -9.59
N GLU A 31 0.34 -5.01 -10.08
CA GLU A 31 0.48 -3.76 -9.34
C GLU A 31 -0.37 -3.74 -8.05
N PHE A 32 -1.61 -4.22 -8.12
CA PHE A 32 -2.48 -4.36 -6.95
C PHE A 32 -1.85 -5.25 -5.88
N PHE A 33 -1.29 -6.40 -6.26
CA PHE A 33 -0.63 -7.30 -5.31
C PHE A 33 0.64 -6.70 -4.72
N GLU A 34 1.46 -6.02 -5.53
CA GLU A 34 2.67 -5.36 -5.05
C GLU A 34 2.36 -4.26 -4.03
N ILE A 35 1.37 -3.41 -4.31
CA ILE A 35 0.95 -2.34 -3.39
C ILE A 35 0.36 -2.94 -2.11
N SER A 36 -0.51 -3.95 -2.23
CA SER A 36 -1.12 -4.62 -1.09
C SER A 36 -0.08 -5.26 -0.17
N ALA A 37 0.94 -5.93 -0.75
CA ALA A 37 2.03 -6.53 0.01
C ALA A 37 2.86 -5.47 0.76
N ALA A 38 3.20 -4.35 0.10
CA ALA A 38 3.96 -3.26 0.71
C ALA A 38 3.18 -2.58 1.85
N MET A 39 1.86 -2.43 1.73
CA MET A 39 1.01 -1.88 2.79
C MET A 39 0.95 -2.77 4.02
N VAL A 40 0.79 -4.09 3.83
CA VAL A 40 0.83 -5.06 4.93
C VAL A 40 2.18 -5.04 5.64
N GLU A 41 3.28 -4.97 4.90
CA GLU A 41 4.61 -4.84 5.48
C GLU A 41 4.74 -3.57 6.32
N TYR A 42 4.29 -2.42 5.82
CA TYR A 42 4.29 -1.17 6.57
C TYR A 42 3.45 -1.24 7.85
N GLU A 43 2.23 -1.76 7.77
CA GLU A 43 1.31 -1.91 8.92
C GLU A 43 1.85 -2.84 10.00
N THR A 44 2.54 -3.91 9.59
CA THR A 44 3.14 -4.88 10.52
C THR A 44 4.52 -4.43 10.99
N SER A 45 5.12 -3.44 10.33
CA SER A 45 6.36 -2.81 10.77
C SER A 45 6.13 -1.89 11.98
N GLY A 46 7.17 -1.69 12.78
CA GLY A 46 7.17 -0.68 13.85
C GLY A 46 7.07 0.77 13.35
N ALA A 47 7.13 1.02 12.03
CA ALA A 47 6.98 2.34 11.44
C ALA A 47 5.54 2.85 11.57
N ALA A 48 4.54 1.99 11.33
CA ALA A 48 3.13 2.32 11.57
C ALA A 48 2.86 2.69 13.04
N MET A 49 3.49 1.97 13.99
CA MET A 49 3.40 2.29 15.42
C MET A 49 4.10 3.60 15.82
N LYS A 50 5.07 4.08 15.02
CA LYS A 50 5.75 5.36 15.22
C LYS A 50 4.96 6.54 14.62
N GLY A 51 4.30 6.33 13.48
CA GLY A 51 3.43 7.32 12.85
C GLY A 51 2.21 7.68 13.69
N ALA A 52 1.58 6.70 14.34
CA ALA A 52 0.38 6.89 15.18
C ALA A 52 0.58 7.69 16.49
N ARG A 53 1.82 8.08 16.81
CA ARG A 53 2.18 8.82 18.04
C ARG A 53 2.47 10.31 17.82
N ARG A 54 2.22 10.85 16.62
CA ARG A 54 2.44 12.26 16.29
C ARG A 54 1.14 13.04 16.19
#